data_AF-A0A968PAG5-F1
#
_entry.id   AF-A0A968PAG5-F1
#
_cell.length_a   1.000
_cell.length_b   1.000
_cell.length_c   1.000
_cell.angle_alpha   90.00
_cell.angle_beta   90.00
_cell.angle_gamma   90.00
#
_symmetry.space_group_name_H-M   'P 1'
#
loop_
_entity.id
_entity.type
_entity.pdbx_description
1 polymer ?
#
loop_
_entity_poly.entity_id
_entity_poly.type
_entity_poly.pdbx_seq_one_letter_code
_entity_poly.pdbx_strand_id
1 'polypeptide(L)'
;MMAAAQPFISGAISKTINLPNEASVADIKAAYRLSWDLGLKANALYRDGCKLSQPLNSASDVVDEVEDEEGIAAGKEEVAGEVVSVAEVVASSDGLILAGHGNGNGGAVSQAQQIVEKIEHRPMRRRLPDTRRSVTHKFNIASHEGYLTVGLYDDGQPGELFITMAKEGSTIGGLMDSLGTAISIALQYGVPLESLVGKFTHQRFEPAGMTHNPEIPFAKSLVDYIFRWMGMEFIAGYRDDQCPGSSQSHRRKAE
;
A
#
# COMPACT_ATOMS: atom_id res chain seq x y z
N MET A 1 39.91 3.02 14.91
CA MET A 1 39.14 1.93 15.56
C MET A 1 39.13 0.66 14.73
N MET A 2 38.52 0.64 13.54
CA MET A 2 38.44 -0.59 12.70
C MET A 2 39.80 -1.23 12.43
N ALA A 3 40.82 -0.43 12.10
CA ALA A 3 42.16 -0.93 11.81
C ALA A 3 42.82 -1.65 12.99
N ALA A 4 42.52 -1.26 14.22
CA ALA A 4 43.06 -1.92 15.41
C ALA A 4 42.46 -3.31 15.64
N ALA A 5 41.19 -3.51 15.26
CA ALA A 5 40.50 -4.80 15.39
C ALA A 5 40.77 -5.74 14.20
N GLN A 6 41.11 -5.19 13.03
CA GLN A 6 41.25 -5.92 11.76
C GLN A 6 42.25 -7.10 11.78
N PRO A 7 43.39 -7.06 12.53
CA PRO A 7 44.31 -8.19 12.64
C PRO A 7 43.75 -9.40 13.40
N PHE A 8 42.73 -9.20 14.25
CA PHE A 8 42.16 -10.25 15.10
C PHE A 8 40.95 -10.96 14.46
N ILE A 9 40.59 -10.58 13.23
CA ILE A 9 39.43 -11.12 12.52
C ILE A 9 39.84 -11.66 11.16
N SER A 10 39.43 -12.91 10.89
CA SER A 10 39.66 -13.56 9.60
C SER A 10 38.88 -12.90 8.47
N GLY A 11 37.65 -12.45 8.75
CA GLY A 11 36.78 -11.72 7.84
C GLY A 11 37.02 -10.21 7.77
N ALA A 12 36.06 -9.50 7.16
CA ALA A 12 36.03 -8.03 7.08
C ALA A 12 35.05 -7.43 8.11
N ILE A 13 35.22 -6.13 8.42
CA ILE A 13 34.35 -5.40 9.35
C ILE A 13 33.24 -4.71 8.56
N SER A 14 31.98 -5.02 8.88
CA SER A 14 30.81 -4.32 8.34
C SER A 14 30.46 -3.11 9.23
N LYS A 15 31.28 -2.05 9.15
CA LYS A 15 31.05 -0.80 9.88
C LYS A 15 31.23 0.39 8.95
N THR A 16 30.25 1.27 8.97
CA THR A 16 30.23 2.51 8.18
C THR A 16 31.07 3.61 8.82
N ILE A 17 31.87 4.28 7.99
CA ILE A 17 32.53 5.56 8.26
C ILE A 17 31.55 6.68 7.91
N ASN A 18 31.05 7.37 8.93
CA ASN A 18 30.17 8.51 8.73
C ASN A 18 31.01 9.77 8.48
N LEU A 19 30.66 10.49 7.42
CA LEU A 19 31.25 11.76 7.02
C LEU A 19 30.20 12.87 7.16
N PRO A 20 30.61 14.10 7.53
CA PRO A 20 29.68 15.23 7.60
C PRO A 20 29.17 15.63 6.22
N ASN A 21 28.09 16.42 6.16
CA ASN A 21 27.43 16.79 4.89
C ASN A 21 28.37 17.57 3.96
N GLU A 22 29.18 18.45 4.54
CA GLU A 22 30.18 19.27 3.87
C GLU A 22 31.41 18.50 3.36
N ALA A 23 31.50 17.18 3.62
CA ALA A 23 32.63 16.38 3.17
C ALA A 23 32.78 16.40 1.64
N SER A 24 34.00 16.70 1.20
CA SER A 24 34.37 16.81 -0.20
C SER A 24 34.79 15.47 -0.80
N VAL A 25 34.93 15.43 -2.12
CA VAL A 25 35.49 14.27 -2.84
C VAL A 25 36.93 13.97 -2.38
N ALA A 26 37.69 15.00 -2.01
CA ALA A 26 39.05 14.84 -1.50
C ALA A 26 39.06 14.10 -0.15
N ASP A 27 38.11 14.41 0.73
CA ASP A 27 37.98 13.76 2.05
C ASP A 27 37.61 12.29 1.91
N ILE A 28 36.69 11.97 0.99
CA ILE A 28 36.32 10.60 0.66
C ILE A 28 37.53 9.83 0.13
N LYS A 29 38.30 10.43 -0.77
CA LYS A 29 39.53 9.83 -1.32
C LYS A 29 40.57 9.59 -0.24
N ALA A 30 40.73 10.53 0.68
CA ALA A 30 41.64 10.39 1.82
C ALA A 30 41.21 9.24 2.74
N ALA A 31 39.91 9.11 3.02
CA ALA A 31 39.37 8.01 3.82
C ALA A 31 39.59 6.64 3.17
N TYR A 32 39.44 6.52 1.85
CA TYR A 32 39.79 5.30 1.12
C TYR A 32 41.27 4.96 1.20
N ARG A 33 42.15 5.95 0.97
CA ARG A 33 43.61 5.73 1.08
C ARG A 33 44.02 5.32 2.48
N LEU A 34 43.55 6.03 3.50
CA LEU A 34 43.84 5.72 4.90
C LEU A 34 43.37 4.31 5.28
N SER A 35 42.20 3.89 4.78
CA SER A 35 41.69 2.53 5.02
C SER A 35 42.61 1.46 4.41
N TRP A 36 43.14 1.71 3.21
CA TRP A 36 44.08 0.82 2.54
C TRP A 36 45.44 0.78 3.25
N ASP A 37 46.00 1.93 3.60
CA ASP A 37 47.29 2.04 4.33
C ASP A 37 47.24 1.31 5.68
N LEU A 38 46.08 1.31 6.34
CA LEU A 38 45.86 0.64 7.63
C LEU A 38 45.41 -0.82 7.51
N GLY A 39 45.36 -1.38 6.30
CA GLY A 39 45.06 -2.80 6.06
C GLY A 39 43.60 -3.21 6.28
N LEU A 40 42.65 -2.28 6.14
CA LEU A 40 41.23 -2.62 6.18
C LEU A 40 40.82 -3.44 4.94
N LYS A 41 40.12 -4.54 5.18
CA LYS A 41 39.67 -5.44 4.10
C LYS A 41 38.42 -4.94 3.38
N ALA A 42 37.63 -4.09 4.04
CA ALA A 42 36.42 -3.48 3.49
C ALA A 42 36.27 -2.06 4.01
N ASN A 43 35.64 -1.19 3.19
CA ASN A 43 35.32 0.17 3.55
C ASN A 43 33.91 0.51 3.07
N ALA A 44 33.08 0.99 4.00
CA ALA A 44 31.75 1.52 3.73
C ALA A 44 31.71 2.96 4.23
N LEU A 45 31.38 3.91 3.36
CA LEU A 45 31.25 5.32 3.72
C LEU A 45 29.81 5.77 3.59
N TYR A 46 29.41 6.67 4.47
CA TYR A 46 28.14 7.37 4.39
C TYR A 46 28.39 8.84 4.64
N ARG A 47 28.10 9.67 3.63
CA ARG A 47 28.10 11.12 3.79
C ARG A 47 26.70 11.57 4.22
N ASP A 48 26.63 12.33 5.29
CA ASP A 48 25.38 12.88 5.77
C ASP A 48 24.67 13.70 4.67
N GLY A 49 23.36 13.59 4.55
CA GLY A 49 22.56 14.20 3.48
C GLY A 49 22.81 13.65 2.08
N CYS A 50 23.45 12.48 1.92
CA CYS A 50 23.60 11.84 0.59
C CYS A 50 22.31 11.16 0.10
N LYS A 51 21.30 11.01 0.96
CA LYS A 51 19.97 10.47 0.62
C LYS A 51 18.89 11.47 1.06
N LEU A 52 17.87 11.64 0.20
CA LEU A 52 16.75 12.57 0.40
C LEU A 52 15.94 12.29 1.68
N SER A 53 15.86 11.02 2.10
CA SER A 53 15.20 10.64 3.35
C SER A 53 16.21 9.94 4.27
N GLN A 54 16.48 10.59 5.40
CA GLN A 54 17.32 10.03 6.45
C GLN A 54 16.42 9.55 7.60
N PRO A 55 16.51 8.27 8.03
CA PRO A 55 15.59 7.72 9.04
C PRO A 55 15.83 8.26 10.47
N LEU A 56 16.90 9.03 10.69
CA LEU A 56 17.18 9.67 11.98
C LEU A 56 17.90 11.01 11.73
N ASN A 57 17.18 12.12 11.93
CA ASN A 57 17.80 13.43 12.11
C ASN A 57 17.62 13.80 13.59
N SER A 58 18.72 13.84 14.35
CA SER A 58 18.71 14.27 15.76
C SER A 58 19.13 15.73 15.93
N ALA A 59 19.11 16.51 14.85
CA ALA A 59 19.42 17.93 14.85
C ALA A 59 18.23 18.73 14.30
N SER A 60 17.49 19.32 15.25
CA SER A 60 16.67 20.55 15.18
C SER A 60 15.63 20.72 14.07
N ASP A 61 14.38 20.72 14.53
CA ASP A 61 13.19 21.39 13.97
C ASP A 61 13.45 22.86 13.56
N VAL A 62 14.06 23.13 12.41
CA VAL A 62 13.93 24.40 11.65
C VAL A 62 14.64 24.28 10.30
N VAL A 63 14.01 23.62 9.32
CA VAL A 63 14.18 23.87 7.87
C VAL A 63 13.14 23.04 7.09
N ASP A 64 11.87 23.13 7.49
CA ASP A 64 10.75 22.68 6.65
C ASP A 64 10.06 23.94 6.14
N GLU A 65 10.27 24.32 4.87
CA GLU A 65 9.27 25.06 4.07
C GLU A 65 9.62 25.38 2.60
N VAL A 66 10.73 24.93 1.98
CA VAL A 66 11.07 25.41 0.61
C VAL A 66 11.47 24.40 -0.48
N GLU A 67 11.49 23.08 -0.27
CA GLU A 67 12.01 22.17 -1.33
C GLU A 67 11.03 21.09 -1.87
N ASP A 68 9.76 21.09 -1.45
CA ASP A 68 8.79 20.02 -1.79
C ASP A 68 7.96 20.23 -3.08
N GLU A 69 8.26 21.20 -3.95
CA GLU A 69 7.43 21.45 -5.14
C GLU A 69 7.84 20.66 -6.41
N GLU A 70 9.11 20.28 -6.60
CA GLU A 70 9.53 19.68 -7.87
C GLU A 70 9.31 18.16 -7.97
N GLY A 71 9.34 17.42 -6.85
CA GLY A 71 9.22 15.95 -6.86
C GLY A 71 7.79 15.40 -7.04
N ILE A 72 6.79 16.20 -6.68
CA ILE A 72 5.36 15.78 -6.65
C ILE A 72 4.68 15.99 -8.01
N ALA A 73 5.21 16.88 -8.86
CA ALA A 73 4.64 17.16 -10.18
C ALA A 73 4.81 15.98 -11.16
N ALA A 74 5.98 15.35 -11.19
CA ALA A 74 6.29 14.27 -12.14
C ALA A 74 5.46 12.98 -11.89
N GLY A 75 5.14 12.67 -10.64
CA GLY A 75 4.37 11.47 -10.29
C GLY A 75 2.85 11.57 -10.52
N LYS A 76 2.32 12.78 -10.72
CA LYS A 76 0.88 13.01 -10.94
C LYS A 76 0.43 12.74 -12.38
N GLU A 77 1.34 12.85 -13.35
CA GLU A 77 1.00 12.78 -14.77
C GLU A 77 0.91 11.33 -15.28
N GLU A 78 1.69 10.40 -14.72
CA GLU A 78 1.69 8.99 -15.15
C GLU A 78 0.52 8.18 -14.56
N VAL A 79 0.13 8.45 -13.30
CA VAL A 79 -0.92 7.69 -12.60
C VAL A 79 -2.33 8.10 -13.05
N ALA A 80 -2.50 9.34 -13.54
CA ALA A 80 -3.78 9.82 -14.07
C ALA A 80 -4.18 9.14 -15.39
N GLY A 81 -3.21 8.69 -16.19
CA GLY A 81 -3.49 8.02 -17.47
C GLY A 81 -4.07 6.61 -17.33
N GLU A 82 -3.65 5.87 -16.29
CA GLU A 82 -4.05 4.47 -16.15
C GLU A 82 -5.42 4.30 -15.45
N VAL A 83 -5.75 5.19 -14.52
CA VAL A 83 -7.03 5.16 -13.77
C VAL A 83 -8.24 5.58 -14.61
N VAL A 84 -8.04 6.30 -15.72
CA VAL A 84 -9.12 6.69 -16.64
C VAL A 84 -9.58 5.50 -17.49
N SER A 85 -8.69 4.56 -17.84
CA SER A 85 -9.03 3.42 -18.71
C SER A 85 -9.95 2.38 -18.07
N VAL A 86 -9.96 2.28 -16.74
CA VAL A 86 -10.76 1.27 -16.02
C VAL A 86 -12.20 1.76 -15.80
N ALA A 87 -12.42 3.08 -15.74
CA ALA A 87 -13.74 3.66 -15.52
C ALA A 87 -14.66 3.58 -16.76
N GLU A 88 -14.10 3.52 -17.97
CA GLU A 88 -14.88 3.56 -19.22
C GLU A 88 -15.48 2.18 -19.59
N VAL A 89 -14.86 1.08 -19.16
CA VAL A 89 -15.29 -0.28 -19.53
C VAL A 89 -16.51 -0.76 -18.72
N VAL A 90 -16.74 -0.20 -17.53
CA VAL A 90 -17.86 -0.59 -16.64
C VAL A 90 -19.18 0.12 -16.93
N ALA A 91 -19.19 1.14 -17.81
CA ALA A 91 -20.39 1.92 -18.12
C ALA A 91 -21.23 1.35 -19.28
N SER A 92 -20.76 0.30 -19.99
CA SER A 92 -21.36 -0.12 -21.27
C SER A 92 -22.27 -1.35 -21.20
N SER A 93 -22.59 -1.87 -20.02
CA SER A 93 -23.40 -3.09 -19.95
C SER A 93 -24.29 -3.17 -18.71
N ASP A 94 -25.21 -2.23 -18.56
CA ASP A 94 -26.47 -2.46 -17.85
C ASP A 94 -27.55 -1.45 -18.28
N GLY A 95 -28.67 -1.95 -18.83
CA GLY A 95 -29.89 -1.16 -19.01
C GLY A 95 -30.58 -1.22 -20.37
N LEU A 96 -31.00 -2.41 -20.81
CA LEU A 96 -32.08 -2.58 -21.80
C LEU A 96 -33.43 -2.36 -21.10
N ILE A 97 -34.37 -1.58 -21.67
CA ILE A 97 -35.80 -1.95 -21.86
C ILE A 97 -36.60 -0.86 -22.63
N LEU A 98 -37.49 -1.40 -23.47
CA LEU A 98 -38.44 -0.90 -24.47
C LEU A 98 -39.32 0.32 -24.16
N ALA A 99 -39.56 1.16 -25.19
CA ALA A 99 -40.93 1.57 -25.62
C ALA A 99 -40.96 2.30 -27.00
N GLY A 100 -41.64 1.70 -27.97
CA GLY A 100 -42.69 2.33 -28.81
C GLY A 100 -42.36 3.43 -29.82
N HIS A 101 -42.42 3.09 -31.11
CA HIS A 101 -42.60 4.01 -32.25
C HIS A 101 -44.00 4.66 -32.24
N GLY A 102 -44.08 5.98 -32.41
CA GLY A 102 -45.34 6.71 -32.66
C GLY A 102 -45.08 8.16 -33.07
N ASN A 103 -45.53 8.53 -34.27
CA ASN A 103 -45.25 9.77 -35.00
C ASN A 103 -46.28 10.89 -34.70
N GLY A 104 -45.84 12.16 -34.72
CA GLY A 104 -46.69 13.28 -35.18
C GLY A 104 -46.99 14.46 -34.22
N ASN A 105 -46.59 15.66 -34.68
CA ASN A 105 -47.13 17.01 -34.46
C ASN A 105 -46.86 17.81 -33.16
N GLY A 106 -45.96 18.79 -33.29
CA GLY A 106 -46.32 20.21 -33.40
C GLY A 106 -46.85 20.92 -32.15
N GLY A 107 -46.04 21.81 -31.57
CA GLY A 107 -46.52 22.81 -30.63
C GLY A 107 -45.39 23.46 -29.85
N ALA A 108 -45.19 24.76 -30.06
CA ALA A 108 -44.18 25.60 -29.44
C ALA A 108 -44.20 25.52 -27.90
N VAL A 109 -43.02 25.35 -27.28
CA VAL A 109 -42.81 25.75 -25.89
C VAL A 109 -41.36 26.17 -25.66
N SER A 110 -41.24 27.22 -24.86
CA SER A 110 -40.09 28.02 -24.46
C SER A 110 -38.74 27.31 -24.33
N GLN A 111 -37.70 27.97 -24.84
CA GLN A 111 -36.32 27.75 -24.43
C GLN A 111 -36.15 28.12 -22.94
N ALA A 112 -36.44 27.17 -22.06
CA ALA A 112 -35.87 27.15 -20.73
C ALA A 112 -34.48 26.50 -20.87
N GLN A 113 -33.43 27.31 -20.80
CA GLN A 113 -32.07 26.80 -20.65
C GLN A 113 -32.01 26.01 -19.33
N GLN A 114 -32.13 24.68 -19.41
CA GLN A 114 -31.75 23.81 -18.32
C GLN A 114 -30.24 23.96 -18.14
N ILE A 115 -29.86 24.68 -17.08
CA ILE A 115 -28.54 24.56 -16.47
C ILE A 115 -28.50 23.13 -15.93
N VAL A 116 -27.92 22.23 -16.72
CA VAL A 116 -27.52 20.90 -16.24
C VAL A 116 -26.33 21.14 -15.35
N GLU A 117 -26.59 21.37 -14.08
CA GLU A 117 -25.59 21.47 -13.03
C GLU A 117 -24.87 20.12 -12.97
N LYS A 118 -23.68 20.07 -13.58
CA LYS A 118 -22.78 18.92 -13.47
C LYS A 118 -22.39 18.82 -12.00
N ILE A 119 -23.08 17.98 -11.26
CA ILE A 119 -22.72 17.64 -9.87
C ILE A 119 -21.32 17.04 -9.95
N GLU A 120 -20.30 17.85 -9.72
CA GLU A 120 -18.95 17.37 -9.46
C GLU A 120 -19.04 16.57 -8.17
N HIS A 121 -19.19 15.25 -8.29
CA HIS A 121 -19.07 14.33 -7.18
C HIS A 121 -17.59 14.29 -6.78
N ARG A 122 -17.13 15.36 -6.12
CA ARG A 122 -15.81 15.39 -5.51
C ARG A 122 -15.80 14.27 -4.48
N PRO A 123 -14.90 13.28 -4.60
CA PRO A 123 -14.84 12.20 -3.62
C PRO A 123 -14.45 12.84 -2.28
N MET A 124 -15.43 13.01 -1.40
CA MET A 124 -15.20 13.60 -0.09
C MET A 124 -14.82 12.47 0.86
N ARG A 125 -13.60 12.57 1.42
CA ARG A 125 -13.09 11.60 2.38
C ARG A 125 -14.06 11.45 3.55
N ARG A 126 -14.69 10.28 3.68
CA ARG A 126 -15.50 9.91 4.85
C ARG A 126 -14.56 9.47 5.96
N ARG A 127 -14.31 10.35 6.93
CA ARG A 127 -13.52 9.97 8.12
C ARG A 127 -14.34 9.05 9.01
N LEU A 128 -13.66 8.11 9.67
CA LEU A 128 -14.28 7.25 10.67
C LEU A 128 -14.37 8.00 12.01
N PRO A 129 -15.37 7.67 12.85
CA PRO A 129 -15.47 8.23 14.20
C PRO A 129 -14.32 7.75 15.11
N ASP A 130 -14.02 8.53 16.15
CA ASP A 130 -12.94 8.25 17.11
C ASP A 130 -13.14 6.91 17.85
N THR A 131 -14.40 6.52 18.08
CA THR A 131 -14.77 5.22 18.65
C THR A 131 -15.53 4.42 17.60
N ARG A 132 -15.03 3.22 17.28
CA ARG A 132 -15.55 2.38 16.19
C ARG A 132 -15.31 0.90 16.49
N ARG A 133 -15.99 0.04 15.73
CA ARG A 133 -15.75 -1.40 15.76
C ARG A 133 -14.55 -1.74 14.89
N SER A 134 -13.78 -2.73 15.31
CA SER A 134 -12.66 -3.24 14.52
C SER A 134 -12.58 -4.76 14.61
N VAL A 135 -12.17 -5.40 13.52
CA VAL A 135 -11.87 -6.83 13.45
C VAL A 135 -10.36 -7.00 13.42
N THR A 136 -9.82 -7.80 14.33
CA THR A 136 -8.38 -8.11 14.36
C THR A 136 -8.16 -9.58 14.06
N HIS A 137 -7.32 -9.85 13.07
CA HIS A 137 -6.94 -11.19 12.65
C HIS A 137 -5.43 -11.40 12.77
N LYS A 138 -5.03 -12.48 13.44
CA LYS A 138 -3.63 -12.89 13.52
C LYS A 138 -3.31 -13.78 12.32
N PHE A 139 -2.22 -13.48 11.62
CA PHE A 139 -1.74 -14.32 10.52
C PHE A 139 -0.27 -14.74 10.70
N ASN A 140 0.09 -15.80 10.00
CA ASN A 140 1.45 -16.30 9.89
C ASN A 140 1.71 -16.71 8.44
N ILE A 141 2.78 -16.23 7.83
CA ILE A 141 3.21 -16.59 6.47
C ILE A 141 4.70 -16.93 6.52
N ALA A 142 5.09 -18.17 6.25
CA ALA A 142 6.50 -18.57 6.13
C ALA A 142 7.41 -18.13 7.32
N SER A 143 6.88 -18.11 8.55
CA SER A 143 7.52 -17.62 9.80
C SER A 143 7.39 -16.13 10.10
N HIS A 144 6.75 -15.35 9.24
CA HIS A 144 6.40 -13.96 9.49
C HIS A 144 5.04 -13.89 10.18
N GLU A 145 5.03 -13.43 11.43
CA GLU A 145 3.80 -13.25 12.22
C GLU A 145 3.37 -11.79 12.20
N GLY A 146 2.08 -11.56 11.99
CA GLY A 146 1.50 -10.23 12.03
C GLY A 146 0.04 -10.24 12.47
N TYR A 147 -0.45 -9.02 12.70
CA TYR A 147 -1.83 -8.72 13.07
C TYR A 147 -2.40 -7.77 12.03
N LEU A 148 -3.58 -8.11 11.54
CA LEU A 148 -4.36 -7.28 10.66
C LEU A 148 -5.51 -6.71 11.46
N THR A 149 -5.65 -5.40 11.51
CA THR A 149 -6.77 -4.74 12.19
C THR A 149 -7.53 -3.89 11.20
N VAL A 150 -8.78 -4.27 10.95
CA VAL A 150 -9.69 -3.55 10.05
C VAL A 150 -10.68 -2.75 10.87
N GLY A 151 -10.67 -1.43 10.69
CA GLY A 151 -11.67 -0.53 11.25
C GLY A 151 -12.93 -0.52 10.39
N LEU A 152 -14.10 -0.65 11.03
CA LEU A 152 -15.39 -0.68 10.35
C LEU A 152 -16.14 0.63 10.50
N TYR A 153 -16.90 0.98 9.47
CA TYR A 153 -17.97 1.97 9.57
C TYR A 153 -19.20 1.39 10.29
N ASP A 154 -20.15 2.25 10.63
CA ASP A 154 -21.41 1.86 11.28
C ASP A 154 -22.28 0.92 10.44
N ASP A 155 -22.09 0.94 9.11
CA ASP A 155 -22.73 0.06 8.13
C ASP A 155 -22.03 -1.32 8.01
N GLY A 156 -20.92 -1.53 8.73
CA GLY A 156 -20.14 -2.76 8.68
C GLY A 156 -19.13 -2.83 7.53
N GLN A 157 -19.04 -1.81 6.68
CA GLN A 157 -18.03 -1.77 5.61
C GLN A 157 -16.64 -1.47 6.19
N PRO A 158 -15.56 -2.01 5.58
CA PRO A 158 -14.21 -1.71 5.99
C PRO A 158 -13.81 -0.29 5.58
N GLY A 159 -13.28 0.47 6.53
CA GLY A 159 -12.86 1.86 6.33
C GLY A 159 -11.39 2.13 6.61
N GLU A 160 -10.74 1.31 7.43
CA GLU A 160 -9.31 1.44 7.74
C GLU A 160 -8.64 0.07 7.83
N LEU A 161 -7.36 0.04 7.48
CA LEU A 161 -6.53 -1.15 7.48
C LEU A 161 -5.21 -0.84 8.18
N PHE A 162 -4.95 -1.53 9.28
CA PHE A 162 -3.68 -1.49 10.00
C PHE A 162 -3.01 -2.86 9.96
N ILE A 163 -1.71 -2.87 9.72
CA ILE A 163 -0.92 -4.08 9.60
C ILE A 163 0.25 -3.96 10.56
N THR A 164 0.26 -4.75 11.62
CA THR A 164 1.36 -4.76 12.60
C THR A 164 2.13 -6.06 12.50
N MET A 165 3.43 -5.96 12.24
CA MET A 165 4.32 -7.12 12.08
C MET A 165 5.13 -7.34 13.36
N ALA A 166 5.21 -8.58 13.84
CA ALA A 166 5.78 -8.88 15.16
C ALA A 166 7.31 -9.04 15.17
N LYS A 167 7.94 -9.35 14.02
CA LYS A 167 9.35 -9.76 13.94
C LYS A 167 10.03 -9.40 12.62
N GLU A 168 9.84 -8.18 12.14
CA GLU A 168 10.39 -7.77 10.84
C GLU A 168 11.27 -6.53 10.94
N GLY A 169 12.19 -6.40 9.99
CA GLY A 169 13.02 -5.20 9.87
C GLY A 169 12.18 -3.96 9.55
N SER A 170 12.74 -2.78 9.83
CA SER A 170 12.07 -1.50 9.61
C SER A 170 11.53 -1.30 8.19
N THR A 171 12.15 -1.95 7.19
CA THR A 171 11.71 -1.89 5.79
C THR A 171 10.33 -2.52 5.58
N ILE A 172 10.08 -3.73 6.09
CA ILE A 172 8.80 -4.40 5.85
C ILE A 172 7.71 -3.78 6.71
N GLY A 173 8.01 -3.46 7.98
CA GLY A 173 7.10 -2.72 8.85
C GLY A 173 6.69 -1.38 8.22
N GLY A 174 7.65 -0.57 7.79
CA GLY A 174 7.36 0.72 7.14
C GLY A 174 6.59 0.60 5.82
N LEU A 175 6.88 -0.43 5.01
CA LEU A 175 6.12 -0.69 3.79
C LEU A 175 4.67 -1.09 4.10
N MET A 176 4.46 -1.91 5.13
CA MET A 176 3.12 -2.33 5.55
C MET A 176 2.32 -1.19 6.20
N ASP A 177 2.97 -0.33 6.99
CA ASP A 177 2.34 0.89 7.53
C ASP A 177 1.94 1.85 6.41
N SER A 178 2.82 2.03 5.42
CA SER A 178 2.54 2.86 4.24
C SER A 178 1.40 2.29 3.41
N LEU A 179 1.39 0.98 3.19
CA LEU A 179 0.31 0.30 2.48
C LEU A 179 -1.02 0.41 3.24
N GLY A 180 -1.03 0.10 4.55
CA GLY A 180 -2.22 0.20 5.38
C GLY A 180 -2.80 1.62 5.37
N THR A 181 -1.94 2.63 5.43
CA THR A 181 -2.33 4.05 5.32
C THR A 181 -2.92 4.36 3.95
N ALA A 182 -2.27 3.94 2.85
CA ALA A 182 -2.75 4.17 1.50
C ALA A 182 -4.13 3.51 1.25
N ILE A 183 -4.31 2.27 1.71
CA ILE A 183 -5.57 1.54 1.57
C ILE A 183 -6.66 2.14 2.46
N SER A 184 -6.32 2.58 3.68
CA SER A 184 -7.26 3.31 4.54
C SER A 184 -7.75 4.59 3.86
N ILE A 185 -6.85 5.34 3.22
CA ILE A 185 -7.23 6.54 2.47
C ILE A 185 -8.14 6.16 1.29
N ALA A 186 -7.78 5.14 0.51
CA ALA A 186 -8.58 4.68 -0.62
C ALA A 186 -10.01 4.27 -0.20
N LEU A 187 -10.15 3.48 0.86
CA LEU A 187 -11.45 3.08 1.41
C LEU A 187 -12.26 4.28 1.91
N GLN A 188 -11.61 5.28 2.52
CA GLN A 188 -12.27 6.51 2.96
C GLN A 188 -12.73 7.42 1.82
N TYR A 189 -12.12 7.31 0.64
CA TYR A 189 -12.58 7.99 -0.58
C TYR A 189 -13.65 7.19 -1.35
N GLY A 190 -14.09 6.04 -0.82
CA GLY A 190 -15.16 5.23 -1.41
C GLY A 190 -14.70 4.29 -2.51
N VAL A 191 -13.40 3.95 -2.57
CA VAL A 191 -12.91 2.92 -3.50
C VAL A 191 -13.53 1.57 -3.09
N PRO A 192 -14.21 0.86 -4.01
CA PRO A 192 -14.83 -0.43 -3.71
C PRO A 192 -13.77 -1.49 -3.38
N LEU A 193 -14.03 -2.27 -2.33
CA LEU A 193 -13.09 -3.28 -1.85
C LEU A 193 -12.82 -4.35 -2.91
N GLU A 194 -13.82 -4.70 -3.72
CA GLU A 194 -13.74 -5.67 -4.80
C GLU A 194 -12.65 -5.30 -5.80
N SER A 195 -12.52 -4.01 -6.11
CA SER A 195 -11.49 -3.50 -7.02
C SER A 195 -10.09 -3.63 -6.42
N LEU A 196 -9.94 -3.32 -5.13
CA LEU A 196 -8.67 -3.47 -4.42
C LEU A 196 -8.27 -4.96 -4.35
N VAL A 197 -9.20 -5.82 -3.94
CA VAL A 197 -8.98 -7.26 -3.85
C VAL A 197 -8.59 -7.83 -5.21
N GLY A 198 -9.29 -7.46 -6.28
CA GLY A 198 -8.96 -7.92 -7.63
C GLY A 198 -7.58 -7.49 -8.12
N LYS A 199 -7.08 -6.32 -7.70
CA LYS A 199 -5.76 -5.77 -8.10
C LYS A 199 -4.59 -6.30 -7.28
N PHE A 200 -4.79 -6.49 -5.98
CA PHE A 200 -3.71 -6.88 -5.06
C PHE A 200 -3.62 -8.39 -4.83
N THR A 201 -4.68 -9.14 -5.12
CA THR A 201 -4.64 -10.60 -5.08
C THR A 201 -3.66 -11.13 -6.13
N HIS A 202 -2.95 -12.20 -5.76
CA HIS A 202 -1.94 -12.90 -6.54
C HIS A 202 -0.66 -12.15 -6.88
N GLN A 203 -0.46 -10.95 -6.31
CA GLN A 203 0.83 -10.29 -6.35
C GLN A 203 1.90 -11.17 -5.68
N ARG A 204 3.07 -11.25 -6.32
CA ARG A 204 4.16 -12.16 -5.93
C ARG A 204 5.37 -11.37 -5.50
N PHE A 205 5.71 -11.48 -4.22
CA PHE A 205 6.94 -10.96 -3.65
C PHE A 205 7.13 -11.54 -2.25
N GLU A 206 8.36 -11.52 -1.75
CA GLU A 206 8.69 -12.01 -0.41
C GLU A 206 8.21 -11.01 0.67
N PRO A 207 7.64 -11.47 1.80
CA PRO A 207 7.56 -12.86 2.25
C PRO A 207 6.42 -13.67 1.61
N ALA A 208 6.75 -14.86 1.11
CA ALA A 208 5.79 -15.82 0.55
C ALA A 208 5.92 -17.21 1.20
N GLY A 209 4.80 -17.93 1.30
CA GLY A 209 4.83 -19.34 1.70
C GLY A 209 3.56 -19.84 2.38
N MET A 210 3.72 -20.92 3.13
CA MET A 210 2.60 -21.58 3.80
C MET A 210 2.08 -20.76 4.97
N THR A 211 0.76 -20.81 5.14
CA THR A 211 0.07 -20.10 6.22
C THR A 211 -0.63 -21.07 7.16
N HIS A 212 -0.98 -20.58 8.35
CA HIS A 212 -1.77 -21.34 9.32
C HIS A 212 -3.28 -21.30 9.03
N ASN A 213 -3.74 -20.46 8.09
CA ASN A 213 -5.15 -20.37 7.75
C ASN A 213 -5.52 -21.49 6.77
N PRO A 214 -6.47 -22.40 7.12
CA PRO A 214 -6.88 -23.50 6.24
C PRO A 214 -7.51 -23.02 4.93
N GLU A 215 -8.06 -21.81 4.88
CA GLU A 215 -8.69 -21.23 3.68
C GLU A 215 -7.68 -20.63 2.71
N ILE A 216 -6.51 -20.24 3.23
CA ILE A 216 -5.37 -19.75 2.43
C ILE A 216 -4.14 -20.58 2.76
N PRO A 217 -4.04 -21.85 2.33
CA PRO A 217 -2.92 -22.70 2.71
C PRO A 217 -1.56 -22.13 2.29
N PHE A 218 -1.54 -21.41 1.17
CA PHE A 218 -0.34 -20.81 0.60
C PHE A 218 -0.61 -19.38 0.13
N ALA A 219 0.24 -18.45 0.56
CA ALA A 219 0.24 -17.05 0.18
C ALA A 219 1.45 -16.74 -0.72
N LYS A 220 1.21 -16.01 -1.81
CA LYS A 220 2.26 -15.62 -2.76
C LYS A 220 3.00 -14.34 -2.36
N SER A 221 2.43 -13.61 -1.41
CA SER A 221 3.01 -12.45 -0.73
C SER A 221 2.17 -12.13 0.51
N LEU A 222 2.67 -11.24 1.35
CA LEU A 222 1.91 -10.67 2.46
C LEU A 222 0.65 -9.93 1.98
N VAL A 223 0.77 -9.18 0.89
CA VAL A 223 -0.34 -8.44 0.28
C VAL A 223 -1.39 -9.38 -0.33
N ASP A 224 -0.97 -10.43 -1.03
CA ASP A 224 -1.88 -11.47 -1.53
C ASP A 224 -2.70 -12.08 -0.39
N TYR A 225 -2.07 -12.39 0.75
CA TYR A 225 -2.78 -12.93 1.90
C TYR A 225 -3.80 -11.93 2.48
N ILE A 226 -3.38 -10.68 2.71
CA ILE A 226 -4.22 -9.65 3.32
C ILE A 226 -5.49 -9.43 2.49
N PHE A 227 -5.34 -9.22 1.18
CA PHE A 227 -6.50 -8.95 0.32
C PHE A 227 -7.37 -10.18 0.07
N ARG A 228 -6.80 -11.38 0.02
CA ARG A 228 -7.61 -12.61 -0.03
C ARG A 228 -8.40 -12.80 1.26
N TRP A 229 -7.80 -12.53 2.42
CA TRP A 229 -8.51 -12.59 3.70
C TRP A 229 -9.61 -11.52 3.77
N MET A 230 -9.32 -10.27 3.40
CA MET A 230 -10.32 -9.20 3.36
C MET A 230 -11.47 -9.53 2.41
N GLY A 231 -11.17 -10.11 1.25
CA GLY A 231 -12.20 -10.56 0.32
C GLY A 231 -13.10 -11.63 0.93
N MET A 232 -12.55 -12.60 1.65
CA MET A 232 -13.34 -13.65 2.28
C MET A 232 -14.18 -13.17 3.47
N GLU A 233 -13.73 -12.14 4.18
CA GLU A 233 -14.44 -11.59 5.34
C GLU A 233 -15.54 -10.60 4.93
N PHE A 234 -15.29 -9.75 3.93
CA PHE A 234 -16.17 -8.61 3.62
C PHE A 234 -16.92 -8.72 2.29
N ILE A 235 -16.49 -9.57 1.36
CA ILE A 235 -17.15 -9.73 0.05
C ILE A 235 -17.99 -11.01 0.07
N ALA A 236 -19.30 -10.87 -0.13
CA ALA A 236 -20.21 -12.00 -0.24
C ALA A 236 -19.86 -12.86 -1.46
N GLY A 237 -19.76 -14.18 -1.28
CA GLY A 237 -19.47 -15.16 -2.34
C GLY A 237 -17.99 -15.33 -2.68
N TYR A 238 -17.11 -14.39 -2.33
CA TYR A 238 -15.67 -14.48 -2.64
C TYR A 238 -14.99 -15.70 -2.01
N ARG A 239 -15.42 -16.08 -0.80
CA ARG A 239 -14.95 -17.27 -0.09
C ARG A 239 -15.27 -18.57 -0.82
N ASP A 240 -16.42 -18.62 -1.48
CA ASP A 240 -16.85 -19.81 -2.19
C ASP A 240 -16.07 -20.00 -3.50
N ASP A 241 -15.77 -18.90 -4.20
CA ASP A 241 -15.03 -18.91 -5.46
C ASP A 241 -13.54 -19.25 -5.30
N GLN A 242 -12.93 -18.85 -4.19
CA GLN A 242 -11.48 -18.94 -3.99
C GLN A 242 -11.01 -20.16 -3.18
N CYS A 243 -11.91 -20.83 -2.47
CA CYS A 243 -11.56 -21.98 -1.64
C CYS A 243 -11.87 -23.30 -2.39
N PRO A 244 -10.86 -24.11 -2.75
CA PRO A 244 -11.10 -25.43 -3.32
C PRO A 244 -11.70 -26.36 -2.25
N GLY A 245 -13.04 -26.38 -2.14
CA GLY A 245 -13.79 -27.24 -1.21
C GLY A 245 -15.05 -26.63 -0.58
N SER A 246 -15.34 -25.35 -0.82
CA SER A 246 -16.47 -24.62 -0.22
C SER A 246 -17.86 -25.12 -0.66
N SER A 247 -17.98 -25.71 -1.86
CA SER A 247 -19.26 -26.15 -2.45
C SER A 247 -20.02 -27.23 -1.68
N GLN A 248 -19.45 -27.80 -0.60
CA GLN A 248 -20.11 -28.83 0.21
C GLN A 248 -20.61 -28.37 1.59
N SER A 249 -20.24 -27.18 2.09
CA SER A 249 -20.50 -26.83 3.50
C SER A 249 -21.85 -26.13 3.77
N HIS A 250 -22.45 -25.45 2.78
CA HIS A 250 -23.75 -24.79 2.94
C HIS A 250 -24.97 -25.70 2.73
N ARG A 251 -24.80 -26.93 2.20
CA ARG A 251 -25.90 -27.90 2.06
C ARG A 251 -26.25 -28.69 3.33
N ARG A 252 -25.56 -28.49 4.45
CA ARG A 252 -25.77 -29.27 5.70
C ARG A 252 -26.36 -28.50 6.87
N LYS A 253 -26.83 -27.26 6.69
CA LYS A 253 -27.52 -26.48 7.74
C LYS A 253 -28.95 -26.06 7.35
N ALA A 254 -29.65 -26.96 6.67
CA ALA A 254 -31.09 -26.87 6.47
C ALA A 254 -31.70 -28.27 6.60
N GLU A 255 -31.72 -28.78 7.84
CA GLU A 255 -32.61 -29.84 8.33
C GLU A 255 -32.76 -29.67 9.85
#